data_AF-B3LSR5-F1
#
_entry.id   AF-B3LSR5-F1
#
_cell.length_a   1.000
_cell.length_b   1.000
_cell.length_c   1.000
_cell.angle_alpha   90.00
_cell.angle_beta   90.00
_cell.angle_gamma   90.00
#
_symmetry.space_group_name_H-M   'P 1'
#
loop_
_entity.id
_entity.type
_entity.pdbx_description
1 polymer ?
#
loop_
_entity_poly.entity_id
_entity_poly.type
_entity_poly.pdbx_seq_one_letter_code
_entity_poly.pdbx_strand_id
1 'polypeptide(L)'
;MWILIYLFIIWSSLRTWVTAVDSTTTVGDDLNETVSTSVWPTMSPQMTVAFRSQRDVMGNLTIDQLPYVGLNLRRVLLNNETSMVNEGNNTRLLTLFKSMLSSEANAFVLDLEQYNNDLRVVDTTLLFSDVLIALQSFIFSTQNNLYANIIVLLLNISAPELDSTEYRHQNQTLNTTYILDKNLGNSFIYKPTDLQSDRAKNNTWNIYGKSSIDGWPTLGSVLYEQKKRLVIGELTDFFNETTAPYIFPHDVFHYEQGNSTLDCPSTVEGLTDLSSIHWRFLDSLFNSVDIKEYISCGLSPIISNSAYVNNVTQLADIIHEGSVWSWDSDQPSVTQSTSKSGSSSGTLEAYNCVLLYYFANNETVTWRVGNCYNSNIGLCRYENMAFRWLVRSNKATYFDFDSYQGSKCPDQYSFNIPRSPLEQRSFIAYMRNSSFSDTQIWIDLNSISVSNCWVSGGPYASCPYEKVISRRNFVTMMVPASVCSFALLCIVVYLSVLRVPIYDNRKNWRRVINKISKSELEGVPS
;
A
#
# COMPACT_ATOMS: atom_id res chain seq x y z
N MET A 1 50.50 29.22 15.09
CA MET A 1 50.32 29.25 13.62
C MET A 1 49.58 28.01 13.09
N TRP A 2 50.00 26.78 13.41
CA TRP A 2 49.35 25.55 12.92
C TRP A 2 47.91 25.31 13.41
N ILE A 3 47.56 25.70 14.64
CA ILE A 3 46.17 25.61 15.16
C ILE A 3 45.23 26.54 14.39
N LEU A 4 45.70 27.72 13.99
CA LEU A 4 44.92 28.64 13.15
C LEU A 4 44.68 28.05 11.76
N ILE A 5 45.66 27.34 11.19
CA ILE A 5 45.50 26.64 9.91
C ILE A 5 44.44 25.53 10.01
N TYR A 6 44.45 24.72 11.08
CA TYR A 6 43.44 23.67 11.30
C TYR A 6 42.04 24.24 11.53
N LEU A 7 41.89 25.32 12.30
CA LEU A 7 40.60 26.00 12.46
C LEU A 7 40.12 26.62 11.15
N PHE A 8 41.02 27.14 10.32
CA PHE A 8 40.66 27.66 8.98
C PHE A 8 40.23 26.53 8.03
N ILE A 9 40.88 25.36 8.08
CA ILE A 9 40.49 24.19 7.28
C ILE A 9 39.12 23.69 7.72
N ILE A 10 38.87 23.54 9.03
CA ILE A 10 37.58 23.11 9.59
C ILE A 10 36.48 24.14 9.28
N TRP A 11 36.78 25.43 9.35
CA TRP A 11 35.82 26.47 9.00
C TRP A 11 35.56 26.53 7.49
N SER A 12 36.57 26.28 6.65
CA SER A 12 36.40 26.18 5.19
C SER A 12 35.57 24.96 4.80
N SER A 13 35.75 23.82 5.47
CA SER A 13 34.96 22.62 5.20
C SER A 13 33.54 22.75 5.74
N LEU A 14 33.32 23.43 6.88
CA LEU A 14 31.94 23.76 7.30
C LEU A 14 31.28 24.73 6.31
N ARG A 15 32.02 25.68 5.74
CA ARG A 15 31.47 26.58 4.69
C ARG A 15 31.14 25.82 3.43
N THR A 16 31.97 24.88 2.96
CA THR A 16 31.64 24.07 1.79
C THR A 16 30.46 23.14 2.05
N TRP A 17 30.28 22.65 3.28
CA TRP A 17 29.09 21.88 3.66
C TRP A 17 27.82 22.75 3.77
N VAL A 18 27.93 23.99 4.24
CA VAL A 18 26.78 24.91 4.31
C VAL A 18 26.44 25.50 2.93
N THR A 19 27.41 25.71 2.04
CA THR A 19 27.14 26.15 0.66
C THR A 19 26.80 24.99 -0.29
N ALA A 20 27.12 23.74 0.06
CA ALA A 20 26.66 22.57 -0.70
C ALA A 20 25.16 22.29 -0.51
N VAL A 21 24.51 22.92 0.47
CA VAL A 21 23.04 22.88 0.60
C VAL A 21 22.35 23.90 -0.31
N ASP A 22 23.06 24.93 -0.79
CA ASP A 22 22.55 25.93 -1.73
C ASP A 22 23.34 25.97 -3.05
N SER A 23 23.49 24.81 -3.68
CA SER A 23 23.94 24.73 -5.08
C SER A 23 22.84 24.13 -5.92
N THR A 24 21.87 24.97 -6.27
CA THR A 24 21.00 24.78 -7.44
C THR A 24 21.89 24.82 -8.69
N THR A 25 22.35 23.66 -9.13
CA THR A 25 23.05 23.52 -10.41
C THR A 25 22.08 23.85 -11.53
N THR A 26 22.25 25.04 -12.10
CA THR A 26 21.62 25.51 -13.33
C THR A 26 21.94 24.55 -14.48
N VAL A 27 20.86 24.13 -15.13
CA VAL A 27 20.82 23.36 -16.37
C VAL A 27 21.69 24.03 -17.43
N GLY A 28 22.71 23.30 -17.90
CA GLY A 28 23.51 23.64 -19.08
C GLY A 28 23.20 22.64 -20.17
N ASP A 29 22.74 23.19 -21.28
CA ASP A 29 22.38 22.58 -22.56
C ASP A 29 23.17 21.32 -22.95
N ASP A 30 22.51 20.16 -22.91
CA ASP A 30 22.75 19.11 -23.89
C ASP A 30 21.39 18.74 -24.51
N LEU A 31 21.23 19.25 -25.73
CA LEU A 31 20.19 18.89 -26.67
C LEU A 31 20.33 17.40 -27.00
N ASN A 32 19.41 16.56 -26.53
CA ASN A 32 18.88 15.46 -27.32
C ASN A 32 17.67 14.80 -26.63
N GLU A 33 16.53 14.90 -27.30
CA GLU A 33 15.31 14.10 -27.12
C GLU A 33 14.70 14.06 -25.72
N THR A 34 13.88 15.08 -25.44
CA THR A 34 12.74 14.96 -24.54
C THR A 34 11.73 13.95 -25.10
N VAL A 35 12.00 12.65 -24.98
CA VAL A 35 10.92 11.67 -24.99
C VAL A 35 10.13 11.92 -23.71
N SER A 36 8.96 12.55 -23.86
CA SER A 36 7.99 12.72 -22.79
C SER A 36 7.59 11.33 -22.27
N THR A 37 8.25 10.87 -21.21
CA THR A 37 8.11 9.51 -20.66
C THR A 37 7.03 9.37 -19.58
N SER A 38 6.22 10.40 -19.31
CA SER A 38 5.01 10.22 -18.52
C SER A 38 3.77 10.38 -19.40
N VAL A 39 3.46 9.33 -20.17
CA VAL A 39 2.14 9.23 -20.83
C VAL A 39 1.02 9.13 -19.78
N TRP A 40 1.35 8.65 -18.58
CA TRP A 40 0.41 8.47 -17.49
C TRP A 40 0.40 9.66 -16.50
N PRO A 41 -0.77 10.15 -16.03
CA PRO A 41 -0.86 11.21 -15.03
C PRO A 41 -0.19 10.82 -13.70
N THR A 42 0.63 11.71 -13.12
CA THR A 42 1.20 11.48 -11.78
C THR A 42 0.16 11.71 -10.69
N MET A 43 0.12 10.84 -9.68
CA MET A 43 -0.73 11.04 -8.50
C MET A 43 -0.33 12.32 -7.75
N SER A 44 -1.31 13.06 -7.25
CA SER A 44 -1.08 14.19 -6.36
C SER A 44 -0.64 13.68 -4.98
N PRO A 45 0.09 14.50 -4.20
CA PRO A 45 0.41 14.16 -2.82
C PRO A 45 -0.83 13.84 -1.98
N GLN A 46 -1.94 14.56 -2.21
CA GLN A 46 -3.23 14.34 -1.55
C GLN A 46 -3.76 12.93 -1.84
N MET A 47 -3.79 12.54 -3.12
CA MET A 47 -4.21 11.20 -3.53
C MET A 47 -3.34 10.12 -2.89
N THR A 48 -2.01 10.25 -2.94
CA THR A 48 -1.10 9.28 -2.32
C THR A 48 -1.37 9.12 -0.82
N VAL A 49 -1.66 10.21 -0.10
CA VAL A 49 -2.02 10.14 1.33
C VAL A 49 -3.41 9.53 1.52
N ALA A 50 -4.38 9.84 0.67
CA ALA A 50 -5.72 9.25 0.69
C ALA A 50 -5.65 7.72 0.56
N PHE A 51 -4.98 7.21 -0.47
CA PHE A 51 -4.82 5.77 -0.68
C PHE A 51 -4.09 5.07 0.46
N ARG A 52 -2.99 5.67 0.94
CA ARG A 52 -2.26 5.14 2.10
C ARG A 52 -3.14 5.04 3.34
N SER A 53 -3.87 6.11 3.65
CA SER A 53 -4.75 6.15 4.82
C SER A 53 -5.89 5.13 4.71
N GLN A 54 -6.48 4.98 3.52
CA GLN A 54 -7.52 3.98 3.27
C GLN A 54 -6.98 2.57 3.46
N ARG A 55 -5.80 2.26 2.89
CA ARG A 55 -5.10 0.99 3.10
C ARG A 55 -4.85 0.72 4.58
N ASP A 56 -4.38 1.72 5.32
CA ASP A 56 -4.06 1.57 6.74
C ASP A 56 -5.34 1.32 7.59
N VAL A 57 -6.44 2.01 7.27
CA VAL A 57 -7.78 1.75 7.87
C VAL A 57 -8.27 0.33 7.55
N MET A 58 -8.02 -0.15 6.33
CA MET A 58 -8.34 -1.51 5.87
C MET A 58 -7.38 -2.58 6.42
N GLY A 59 -6.34 -2.23 7.20
CA GLY A 59 -5.32 -3.17 7.67
C GLY A 59 -5.86 -4.35 8.48
N ASN A 60 -7.04 -4.20 9.10
CA ASN A 60 -7.73 -5.25 9.86
C ASN A 60 -8.82 -5.99 9.06
N LEU A 61 -9.02 -5.67 7.79
CA LEU A 61 -9.89 -6.45 6.89
C LEU A 61 -9.11 -7.60 6.28
N THR A 62 -9.81 -8.68 5.99
CA THR A 62 -9.23 -9.83 5.29
C THR A 62 -8.99 -9.49 3.82
N ILE A 63 -7.93 -10.04 3.24
CA ILE A 63 -7.48 -9.66 1.90
C ILE A 63 -8.52 -9.97 0.80
N ASP A 64 -9.40 -10.93 1.01
CA ASP A 64 -10.47 -11.31 0.09
C ASP A 64 -11.66 -10.32 0.10
N GLN A 65 -11.73 -9.43 1.08
CA GLN A 65 -12.82 -8.47 1.27
C GLN A 65 -12.45 -7.03 0.87
N LEU A 66 -11.25 -6.82 0.33
CA LEU A 66 -10.78 -5.50 -0.09
C LEU A 66 -11.44 -5.07 -1.41
N PRO A 67 -11.71 -3.77 -1.61
CA PRO A 67 -12.23 -3.25 -2.87
C PRO A 67 -11.09 -3.06 -3.88
N TYR A 68 -10.82 -4.09 -4.69
CA TYR A 68 -9.81 -4.00 -5.74
C TYR A 68 -10.36 -3.26 -6.96
N VAL A 69 -9.53 -2.44 -7.59
CA VAL A 69 -9.83 -1.87 -8.91
C VAL A 69 -8.81 -2.44 -9.86
N GLY A 70 -9.31 -3.17 -10.84
CA GLY A 70 -8.47 -3.91 -11.75
C GLY A 70 -8.73 -3.65 -13.21
N LEU A 71 -7.86 -4.22 -14.03
CA LEU A 71 -7.84 -4.06 -15.47
C LEU A 71 -7.79 -5.41 -16.16
N ASN A 72 -8.66 -5.63 -17.14
CA ASN A 72 -8.46 -6.70 -18.10
C ASN A 72 -7.40 -6.26 -19.11
N LEU A 73 -6.18 -6.79 -18.96
CA LEU A 73 -5.04 -6.29 -19.72
C LEU A 73 -5.18 -6.53 -21.21
N ARG A 74 -5.76 -7.66 -21.64
CA ARG A 74 -6.01 -7.91 -23.06
C ARG A 74 -6.94 -6.83 -23.63
N ARG A 75 -8.04 -6.53 -22.96
CA ARG A 75 -9.01 -5.55 -23.46
C ARG A 75 -8.51 -4.10 -23.38
N VAL A 76 -7.76 -3.73 -22.35
CA VAL A 76 -7.38 -2.33 -22.09
C VAL A 76 -6.00 -1.94 -22.64
N LEU A 77 -5.08 -2.89 -22.86
CA LEU A 77 -3.70 -2.57 -23.22
C LEU A 77 -3.08 -3.54 -24.25
N LEU A 78 -3.20 -4.83 -24.01
CA LEU A 78 -2.51 -5.94 -24.68
C LEU A 78 -3.41 -6.56 -25.77
N ASN A 79 -3.93 -5.73 -26.68
CA ASN A 79 -4.69 -6.18 -27.85
C ASN A 79 -4.07 -5.66 -29.16
N ASN A 80 -4.44 -6.29 -30.27
CA ASN A 80 -4.03 -5.93 -31.62
C ASN A 80 -4.56 -4.56 -32.09
N GLU A 81 -5.51 -3.94 -31.38
CA GLU A 81 -5.98 -2.59 -31.70
C GLU A 81 -5.00 -1.52 -31.17
N THR A 82 -4.18 -1.86 -30.17
CA THR A 82 -3.13 -0.99 -29.64
C THR A 82 -1.96 -0.87 -30.63
N SER A 83 -1.64 0.35 -31.08
CA SER A 83 -0.49 0.57 -32.00
C SER A 83 0.82 0.01 -31.43
N MET A 84 1.02 0.10 -30.12
CA MET A 84 2.22 -0.37 -29.43
C MET A 84 2.41 -1.89 -29.49
N VAL A 85 1.31 -2.66 -29.54
CA VAL A 85 1.35 -4.11 -29.71
C VAL A 85 1.76 -4.44 -31.15
N ASN A 86 1.16 -3.75 -32.13
CA ASN A 86 1.51 -3.90 -33.54
C ASN A 86 2.94 -3.47 -33.88
N GLU A 87 3.46 -2.46 -33.16
CA GLU A 87 4.84 -2.00 -33.26
C GLU A 87 5.85 -2.97 -32.58
N GLY A 88 5.37 -3.96 -31.83
CA GLY A 88 6.23 -4.88 -31.06
C GLY A 88 7.01 -4.19 -29.93
N ASN A 89 6.51 -3.04 -29.43
CA ASN A 89 7.22 -2.22 -28.45
C ASN A 89 6.96 -2.70 -27.01
N ASN A 90 7.51 -3.88 -26.70
CA ASN A 90 7.39 -4.53 -25.38
C ASN A 90 7.81 -3.61 -24.22
N THR A 91 8.88 -2.83 -24.38
CA THR A 91 9.37 -1.90 -23.35
C THR A 91 8.32 -0.86 -22.97
N ARG A 92 7.64 -0.28 -23.96
CA ARG A 92 6.61 0.74 -23.72
C ARG A 92 5.35 0.12 -23.11
N LEU A 93 4.95 -1.09 -23.51
CA LEU A 93 3.83 -1.83 -22.89
C LEU A 93 4.08 -2.10 -21.40
N LEU A 94 5.26 -2.62 -21.05
CA LEU A 94 5.63 -2.88 -19.66
C LEU A 94 5.79 -1.59 -18.84
N THR A 95 6.17 -0.47 -19.47
CA THR A 95 6.21 0.85 -18.81
C THR A 95 4.80 1.36 -18.48
N LEU A 96 3.84 1.21 -19.39
CA LEU A 96 2.44 1.54 -19.12
C LEU A 96 1.84 0.64 -18.04
N PHE A 97 2.12 -0.66 -18.09
CA PHE A 97 1.70 -1.59 -17.04
C PHE A 97 2.21 -1.19 -15.64
N LYS A 98 3.48 -0.77 -15.54
CA LYS A 98 4.04 -0.21 -14.28
C LYS A 98 3.37 1.11 -13.87
N SER A 99 2.95 1.92 -14.84
CA SER A 99 2.23 3.17 -14.57
C SER A 99 0.81 2.92 -14.05
N MET A 100 0.12 1.89 -14.57
CA MET A 100 -1.17 1.40 -14.06
C MET A 100 -1.04 0.94 -12.60
N LEU A 101 -0.03 0.11 -12.30
CA LEU A 101 0.30 -0.30 -10.92
C LEU A 101 0.56 0.89 -10.00
N SER A 102 1.24 1.92 -10.51
CA SER A 102 1.53 3.15 -9.77
C SER A 102 0.31 4.04 -9.56
N SER A 103 -0.84 3.72 -10.17
CA SER A 103 -2.09 4.49 -10.10
C SER A 103 -3.16 3.79 -9.28
N GLU A 104 -2.74 2.86 -8.40
CA GLU A 104 -3.60 2.07 -7.52
C GLU A 104 -4.55 1.11 -8.25
N ALA A 105 -4.28 0.79 -9.52
CA ALA A 105 -4.81 -0.45 -10.11
C ALA A 105 -4.07 -1.63 -9.48
N ASN A 106 -4.80 -2.47 -8.77
CA ASN A 106 -4.25 -3.53 -7.92
C ASN A 106 -4.79 -4.92 -8.24
N ALA A 107 -5.67 -5.06 -9.22
CA ALA A 107 -6.07 -6.35 -9.79
C ALA A 107 -5.83 -6.37 -11.32
N PHE A 108 -5.36 -7.48 -11.85
CA PHE A 108 -5.06 -7.58 -13.28
C PHE A 108 -5.49 -8.94 -13.80
N VAL A 109 -6.24 -8.94 -14.89
CA VAL A 109 -6.54 -10.17 -15.64
C VAL A 109 -5.59 -10.23 -16.82
N LEU A 110 -4.84 -11.33 -16.90
CA LEU A 110 -3.84 -11.57 -17.92
C LEU A 110 -4.20 -12.82 -18.72
N ASP A 111 -4.51 -12.61 -20.00
CA ASP A 111 -4.74 -13.69 -20.95
C ASP A 111 -3.41 -14.27 -21.44
N LEU A 112 -3.23 -15.57 -21.22
CA LEU A 112 -2.04 -16.33 -21.57
C LEU A 112 -2.38 -17.49 -22.51
N GLU A 113 -1.47 -17.80 -23.41
CA GLU A 113 -1.48 -19.01 -24.22
C GLU A 113 -0.21 -19.82 -23.98
N GLN A 114 -0.31 -21.14 -23.96
CA GLN A 114 0.87 -21.98 -23.91
C GLN A 114 1.58 -21.98 -25.28
N TYR A 115 2.85 -21.58 -25.28
CA TYR A 115 3.70 -21.62 -26.46
C TYR A 115 5.01 -22.35 -26.13
N ASN A 116 5.20 -23.53 -26.71
CA ASN A 116 6.30 -24.45 -26.34
C ASN A 116 6.28 -24.79 -24.83
N ASN A 117 7.37 -24.50 -24.11
CA ASN A 117 7.53 -24.70 -22.67
C ASN A 117 7.42 -23.39 -21.88
N ASP A 118 6.82 -22.36 -22.45
CA ASP A 118 6.60 -21.07 -21.78
C ASP A 118 5.15 -20.61 -21.98
N LEU A 119 4.77 -19.59 -21.20
CA LEU A 119 3.50 -18.90 -21.35
C LEU A 119 3.73 -17.59 -22.09
N ARG A 120 2.97 -17.38 -23.15
CA ARG A 120 2.99 -16.15 -23.94
C ARG A 120 1.74 -15.36 -23.64
N VAL A 121 1.84 -14.04 -23.60
CA VAL A 121 0.69 -13.16 -23.49
C VAL A 121 -0.03 -13.13 -24.83
N VAL A 122 -1.33 -13.45 -24.83
CA VAL A 122 -2.18 -13.51 -26.02
C VAL A 122 -2.10 -12.19 -26.81
N ASP A 123 -2.15 -12.28 -28.14
CA ASP A 123 -2.10 -11.13 -29.06
C ASP A 123 -0.79 -10.31 -29.05
N THR A 124 0.23 -10.71 -28.27
CA THR A 124 1.49 -9.93 -28.16
C THR A 124 2.74 -10.79 -28.31
N THR A 125 3.92 -10.20 -28.45
CA THR A 125 5.21 -10.92 -28.38
C THR A 125 5.76 -11.06 -26.95
N LEU A 126 5.02 -10.60 -25.92
CA LEU A 126 5.47 -10.66 -24.53
C LEU A 126 5.38 -12.08 -24.00
N LEU A 127 6.42 -12.49 -23.29
CA LEU A 127 6.37 -13.69 -22.46
C LEU A 127 5.79 -13.35 -21.10
N PHE A 128 5.19 -14.34 -20.44
CA PHE A 128 4.73 -14.21 -19.06
C PHE A 128 5.89 -13.82 -18.13
N SER A 129 7.08 -14.34 -18.40
CA SER A 129 8.32 -13.97 -17.69
C SER A 129 8.62 -12.47 -17.76
N ASP A 130 8.36 -11.79 -18.87
CA ASP A 130 8.56 -10.34 -19.01
C ASP A 130 7.62 -9.55 -18.09
N VAL A 131 6.35 -9.98 -18.01
CA VAL A 131 5.34 -9.38 -17.12
C VAL A 131 5.74 -9.59 -15.65
N LEU A 132 6.21 -10.80 -15.31
CA LEU A 132 6.69 -11.12 -13.96
C LEU A 132 7.91 -10.29 -13.55
N ILE A 133 8.87 -10.06 -14.45
CA ILE A 133 10.02 -9.18 -14.20
C ILE A 133 9.56 -7.73 -13.96
N ALA A 134 8.57 -7.26 -14.73
CA ALA A 134 7.99 -5.95 -14.52
C ALA A 134 7.30 -5.82 -13.15
N LEU A 135 6.52 -6.83 -12.75
CA LEU A 135 5.92 -6.93 -11.40
C LEU A 135 6.98 -6.95 -10.31
N GLN A 136 8.02 -7.76 -10.45
CA GLN A 136 9.11 -7.85 -9.49
C GLN A 136 9.79 -6.50 -9.27
N SER A 137 10.13 -5.82 -10.37
CA SER A 137 10.74 -4.50 -10.34
C SER A 137 9.85 -3.48 -9.62
N PHE A 138 8.55 -3.50 -9.90
CA PHE A 138 7.58 -2.62 -9.22
C PHE A 138 7.48 -2.94 -7.73
N ILE A 139 7.28 -4.21 -7.37
CA ILE A 139 7.18 -4.66 -5.97
C ILE A 139 8.42 -4.27 -5.19
N PHE A 140 9.62 -4.52 -5.74
CA PHE A 140 10.88 -4.16 -5.10
C PHE A 140 11.00 -2.66 -4.85
N SER A 141 10.61 -1.83 -5.82
CA SER A 141 10.64 -0.37 -5.68
C SER A 141 9.64 0.18 -4.65
N THR A 142 8.54 -0.54 -4.41
CA THR A 142 7.46 -0.15 -3.50
C THR A 142 7.49 -0.90 -2.17
N GLN A 143 8.52 -1.72 -1.90
CA GLN A 143 8.59 -2.57 -0.70
C GLN A 143 9.00 -1.79 0.55
N ASN A 144 8.08 -0.96 1.04
CA ASN A 144 8.22 -0.19 2.26
C ASN A 144 6.85 0.09 2.89
N ASN A 145 6.83 0.60 4.12
CA ASN A 145 5.59 0.83 4.86
C ASN A 145 4.68 1.92 4.25
N LEU A 146 5.19 2.73 3.33
CA LEU A 146 4.46 3.85 2.75
C LEU A 146 3.71 3.45 1.47
N TYR A 147 4.32 2.61 0.64
CA TYR A 147 3.84 2.27 -0.71
C TYR A 147 3.47 0.78 -0.87
N ALA A 148 3.68 -0.07 0.15
CA ALA A 148 3.28 -1.46 0.06
C ALA A 148 1.76 -1.59 -0.08
N ASN A 149 1.31 -2.30 -1.11
CA ASN A 149 -0.10 -2.67 -1.34
C ASN A 149 -0.18 -4.06 -1.98
N ILE A 150 -1.28 -4.77 -1.76
CA ILE A 150 -1.49 -6.11 -2.32
C ILE A 150 -1.89 -5.99 -3.80
N ILE A 151 -1.38 -6.91 -4.62
CA ILE A 151 -1.69 -7.03 -6.04
C ILE A 151 -2.34 -8.40 -6.25
N VAL A 152 -3.39 -8.45 -7.05
CA VAL A 152 -4.04 -9.69 -7.48
C VAL A 152 -3.79 -9.86 -8.97
N LEU A 153 -3.23 -11.00 -9.36
CA LEU A 153 -3.03 -11.36 -10.76
C LEU A 153 -3.88 -12.58 -11.07
N LEU A 154 -4.89 -12.40 -11.90
CA LEU A 154 -5.81 -13.43 -12.37
C LEU A 154 -5.37 -13.88 -13.76
N LEU A 155 -5.09 -15.16 -13.92
CA LEU A 155 -4.60 -15.74 -15.17
C LEU A 155 -5.76 -16.38 -15.92
N ASN A 156 -5.98 -15.94 -17.15
CA ASN A 156 -6.92 -16.59 -18.07
C ASN A 156 -6.13 -17.36 -19.12
N ILE A 157 -6.09 -18.68 -19.02
CA ILE A 157 -5.14 -19.50 -19.80
C ILE A 157 -5.90 -20.27 -20.86
N SER A 158 -5.54 -20.03 -22.11
CA SER A 158 -6.04 -20.79 -23.26
C SER A 158 -5.00 -21.79 -23.72
N ALA A 159 -5.44 -23.03 -23.95
CA ALA A 159 -4.61 -24.02 -24.60
C ALA A 159 -4.76 -23.90 -26.13
N PRO A 160 -3.70 -24.17 -26.92
CA PRO A 160 -3.84 -24.23 -28.37
C PRO A 160 -4.81 -25.35 -28.75
N GLU A 161 -5.64 -25.11 -29.78
CA GLU A 161 -6.47 -26.13 -30.42
C GLU A 161 -5.57 -27.21 -31.06
N LEU A 162 -5.21 -28.24 -30.28
CA LEU A 162 -4.55 -29.45 -30.76
C LEU A 162 -5.43 -30.66 -30.43
N ASP A 163 -5.43 -31.64 -31.34
CA ASP A 163 -6.28 -32.84 -31.25
C ASP A 163 -6.09 -33.54 -29.88
N SER A 164 -7.23 -33.87 -29.25
CA SER A 164 -7.43 -34.19 -27.81
C SER A 164 -6.45 -35.17 -27.11
N THR A 165 -5.63 -35.92 -27.84
CA THR A 165 -4.71 -36.93 -27.28
C THR A 165 -3.31 -36.38 -26.98
N GLU A 166 -2.80 -35.38 -27.72
CA GLU A 166 -1.52 -34.71 -27.39
C GLU A 166 -1.68 -33.72 -26.20
N TYR A 167 -2.89 -33.22 -25.99
CA TYR A 167 -3.27 -32.23 -24.97
C TYR A 167 -2.87 -32.61 -23.53
N ARG A 168 -3.14 -33.86 -23.11
CA ARG A 168 -2.82 -34.29 -21.73
C ARG A 168 -1.33 -34.40 -21.44
N HIS A 169 -0.49 -34.60 -22.46
CA HIS A 169 0.95 -34.81 -22.27
C HIS A 169 1.73 -33.49 -22.23
N GLN A 170 1.28 -32.43 -22.92
CA GLN A 170 1.95 -31.11 -22.87
C GLN A 170 1.64 -30.32 -21.58
N ASN A 171 0.46 -30.48 -20.98
CA ASN A 171 0.10 -29.80 -19.72
C ASN A 171 1.00 -30.23 -18.54
N GLN A 172 1.61 -31.42 -18.60
CA GLN A 172 2.47 -31.95 -17.53
C GLN A 172 3.90 -31.37 -17.54
N THR A 173 4.34 -30.68 -18.59
CA THR A 173 5.74 -30.24 -18.74
C THR A 173 6.00 -28.79 -18.32
N LEU A 174 4.96 -27.95 -18.19
CA LEU A 174 5.14 -26.55 -17.83
C LEU A 174 5.44 -26.39 -16.33
N ASN A 175 6.70 -26.13 -15.99
CA ASN A 175 7.10 -25.85 -14.62
C ASN A 175 6.83 -24.38 -14.25
N THR A 176 5.57 -24.06 -13.98
CA THR A 176 5.12 -22.70 -13.59
C THR A 176 5.82 -22.20 -12.33
N THR A 177 6.07 -23.09 -11.36
CA THR A 177 6.79 -22.75 -10.13
C THR A 177 8.18 -22.23 -10.44
N TYR A 178 8.90 -22.89 -11.35
CA TYR A 178 10.21 -22.42 -11.80
C TYR A 178 10.14 -21.04 -12.50
N ILE A 179 9.13 -20.82 -13.33
CA ILE A 179 8.93 -19.52 -14.01
C ILE A 179 8.68 -18.41 -12.98
N LEU A 180 7.84 -18.66 -11.97
CA LEU A 180 7.55 -17.70 -10.90
C LEU A 180 8.77 -17.45 -10.01
N ASP A 181 9.47 -18.50 -9.57
CA ASP A 181 10.66 -18.38 -8.72
C ASP A 181 11.78 -17.62 -9.42
N LYS A 182 12.01 -17.88 -10.71
CA LYS A 182 13.07 -17.25 -11.49
C LYS A 182 12.82 -15.77 -11.75
N ASN A 183 11.59 -15.41 -12.12
CA ASN A 183 11.28 -14.08 -12.66
C ASN A 183 10.69 -13.12 -11.62
N LEU A 184 10.05 -13.64 -10.58
CA LEU A 184 9.41 -12.85 -9.53
C LEU A 184 10.03 -13.11 -8.15
N GLY A 185 10.34 -14.38 -7.87
CA GLY A 185 10.79 -14.85 -6.57
C GLY A 185 9.62 -15.13 -5.62
N ASN A 186 9.64 -16.29 -4.96
CA ASN A 186 8.55 -16.72 -4.08
C ASN A 186 8.26 -15.84 -2.86
N SER A 187 9.20 -14.97 -2.46
CA SER A 187 9.11 -14.25 -1.20
C SER A 187 7.93 -13.26 -1.16
N PHE A 188 7.51 -12.74 -2.31
CA PHE A 188 6.42 -11.78 -2.43
C PHE A 188 5.04 -12.41 -2.67
N ILE A 189 4.99 -13.71 -3.01
CA ILE A 189 3.75 -14.38 -3.40
C ILE A 189 3.10 -14.98 -2.16
N TYR A 190 1.84 -14.64 -1.88
CA TYR A 190 0.98 -15.33 -0.92
C TYR A 190 0.34 -16.52 -1.61
N LYS A 191 0.56 -17.72 -1.08
CA LYS A 191 0.27 -18.99 -1.76
C LYS A 191 -0.83 -19.79 -1.04
N PRO A 192 -1.43 -20.80 -1.70
CA PRO A 192 -2.30 -21.77 -1.03
C PRO A 192 -1.68 -22.41 0.22
N THR A 193 -0.38 -22.72 0.20
CA THR A 193 0.33 -23.28 1.36
C THR A 193 0.54 -22.28 2.48
N ASP A 194 0.71 -20.98 2.16
CA ASP A 194 0.74 -19.91 3.16
C ASP A 194 -0.64 -19.80 3.85
N LEU A 195 -1.73 -19.85 3.08
CA LEU A 195 -3.10 -19.87 3.59
C LEU A 195 -3.40 -21.06 4.50
N GLN A 196 -2.99 -22.27 4.09
CA GLN A 196 -3.11 -23.46 4.95
C GLN A 196 -2.33 -23.30 6.27
N SER A 197 -1.14 -22.69 6.22
CA SER A 197 -0.34 -22.41 7.41
C SER A 197 -1.03 -21.40 8.33
N ASP A 198 -1.60 -20.33 7.77
CA ASP A 198 -2.32 -19.31 8.54
C ASP A 198 -3.58 -19.88 9.19
N ARG A 199 -4.34 -20.71 8.47
CA ARG A 199 -5.51 -21.42 9.00
C ARG A 199 -5.13 -22.35 10.14
N ALA A 200 -4.05 -23.12 9.99
CA ALA A 200 -3.54 -23.98 11.06
C ALA A 200 -3.06 -23.21 12.30
N LYS A 201 -2.64 -21.95 12.14
CA LYS A 201 -2.19 -21.05 13.21
C LYS A 201 -3.29 -20.17 13.80
N ASN A 202 -4.54 -20.27 13.33
CA ASN A 202 -5.63 -19.38 13.72
C ASN A 202 -5.36 -17.89 13.37
N ASN A 203 -4.63 -17.64 12.28
CA ASN A 203 -4.31 -16.31 11.78
C ASN A 203 -5.28 -15.84 10.67
N THR A 204 -6.34 -16.61 10.42
CA THR A 204 -7.38 -16.32 9.43
C THR A 204 -8.69 -15.99 10.09
N TRP A 205 -9.42 -15.03 9.54
CA TRP A 205 -10.60 -14.45 10.16
C TRP A 205 -11.82 -14.58 9.24
N ASN A 206 -13.00 -14.73 9.84
CA ASN A 206 -14.27 -14.63 9.12
C ASN A 206 -14.86 -13.21 9.21
N ILE A 207 -16.02 -13.04 8.58
CA ILE A 207 -16.77 -11.76 8.53
C ILE A 207 -17.17 -11.19 9.90
N TYR A 208 -17.14 -12.02 10.95
CA TYR A 208 -17.47 -11.60 12.33
C TYR A 208 -16.23 -11.21 13.13
N GLY A 209 -15.06 -11.15 12.50
CA GLY A 209 -13.79 -10.86 13.18
C GLY A 209 -13.39 -11.97 14.16
N LYS A 210 -13.80 -13.22 13.89
CA LYS A 210 -13.38 -14.39 14.67
C LYS A 210 -12.43 -15.26 13.86
N SER A 211 -11.47 -15.88 14.53
CA SER A 211 -10.63 -16.89 13.91
C SER A 211 -11.48 -17.99 13.27
N SER A 212 -11.18 -18.36 12.03
CA SER A 212 -11.96 -19.33 11.26
C SER A 212 -11.08 -20.11 10.30
N ILE A 213 -11.35 -21.41 10.18
CA ILE A 213 -10.67 -22.32 9.26
C ILE A 213 -10.99 -22.03 7.79
N ASP A 214 -12.11 -21.37 7.51
CA ASP A 214 -12.53 -20.99 6.17
C ASP A 214 -12.17 -19.52 5.85
N GLY A 215 -11.61 -18.81 6.83
CA GLY A 215 -11.24 -17.40 6.71
C GLY A 215 -9.97 -17.14 5.90
N TRP A 216 -9.62 -15.85 5.87
CA TRP A 216 -8.43 -15.29 5.21
C TRP A 216 -7.63 -14.41 6.18
N PRO A 217 -6.32 -14.21 5.97
CA PRO A 217 -5.53 -13.32 6.82
C PRO A 217 -5.89 -11.85 6.55
N THR A 218 -5.59 -11.00 7.52
CA THR A 218 -5.79 -9.55 7.39
C THR A 218 -4.72 -8.92 6.48
N LEU A 219 -5.09 -7.82 5.82
CA LEU A 219 -4.18 -7.04 4.98
C LEU A 219 -2.89 -6.66 5.72
N GLY A 220 -3.01 -6.22 6.98
CA GLY A 220 -1.87 -5.83 7.82
C GLY A 220 -0.91 -6.99 8.09
N SER A 221 -1.43 -8.19 8.37
CA SER A 221 -0.58 -9.38 8.56
C SER A 221 0.14 -9.76 7.26
N VAL A 222 -0.60 -9.81 6.15
CA VAL A 222 -0.04 -10.16 4.83
C VAL A 222 1.06 -9.18 4.40
N LEU A 223 0.83 -7.87 4.52
CA LEU A 223 1.79 -6.85 4.08
C LEU A 223 2.99 -6.67 5.01
N TYR A 224 2.79 -6.67 6.33
CA TYR A 224 3.82 -6.22 7.27
C TYR A 224 4.47 -7.34 8.08
N GLU A 225 3.72 -8.39 8.41
CA GLU A 225 4.25 -9.55 9.13
C GLU A 225 4.85 -10.55 8.15
N GLN A 226 4.08 -10.90 7.12
CA GLN A 226 4.47 -11.90 6.12
C GLN A 226 5.22 -11.30 4.92
N LYS A 227 5.09 -9.98 4.71
CA LYS A 227 5.73 -9.22 3.61
C LYS A 227 5.37 -9.72 2.21
N LYS A 228 4.16 -10.29 2.07
CA LYS A 228 3.61 -10.72 0.79
C LYS A 228 2.91 -9.54 0.11
N ARG A 229 2.93 -9.55 -1.21
CA ARG A 229 2.50 -8.45 -2.08
C ARG A 229 1.69 -8.91 -3.28
N LEU A 230 1.70 -10.20 -3.61
CA LEU A 230 1.02 -10.74 -4.78
C LEU A 230 0.20 -11.99 -4.42
N VAL A 231 -1.06 -12.01 -4.84
CA VAL A 231 -1.90 -13.20 -4.91
C VAL A 231 -2.08 -13.54 -6.39
N ILE A 232 -1.85 -14.79 -6.76
CA ILE A 232 -2.03 -15.25 -8.14
C ILE A 232 -3.17 -16.26 -8.15
N GLY A 233 -4.17 -16.03 -9.00
CA GLY A 233 -5.27 -16.95 -9.24
C GLY A 233 -5.35 -17.34 -10.70
N GLU A 234 -5.92 -18.51 -11.00
CA GLU A 234 -6.39 -18.82 -12.36
C GLU A 234 -7.91 -18.64 -12.45
N LEU A 235 -8.40 -18.27 -13.63
CA LEU A 235 -9.84 -18.18 -13.94
C LEU A 235 -10.34 -19.39 -14.74
N THR A 236 -9.44 -20.32 -15.04
CA THR A 236 -9.65 -21.50 -15.88
C THR A 236 -9.24 -22.75 -15.10
N ASP A 237 -9.60 -23.94 -15.59
CA ASP A 237 -9.17 -25.23 -14.99
C ASP A 237 -7.86 -25.74 -15.62
N PHE A 238 -6.91 -24.84 -15.89
CA PHE A 238 -5.71 -25.20 -16.64
C PHE A 238 -4.67 -25.89 -15.75
N PHE A 239 -4.44 -25.34 -14.56
CA PHE A 239 -3.55 -25.92 -13.57
C PHE A 239 -4.28 -26.79 -12.55
N ASN A 240 -3.49 -27.53 -11.77
CA ASN A 240 -3.95 -28.17 -10.55
C ASN A 240 -2.93 -27.89 -9.44
N GLU A 241 -3.30 -28.19 -8.19
CA GLU A 241 -2.45 -27.90 -7.03
C GLU A 241 -1.03 -28.50 -7.13
N THR A 242 -0.88 -29.63 -7.84
CA THR A 242 0.42 -30.28 -8.02
C THR A 242 1.29 -29.63 -9.09
N THR A 243 0.69 -29.05 -10.13
CA THR A 243 1.41 -28.42 -11.24
C THR A 243 1.70 -26.94 -10.98
N ALA A 244 0.84 -26.25 -10.22
CA ALA A 244 1.00 -24.84 -9.90
C ALA A 244 0.70 -24.52 -8.42
N PRO A 245 1.52 -24.99 -7.46
CA PRO A 245 1.30 -24.81 -6.01
C PRO A 245 1.31 -23.36 -5.52
N TYR A 246 1.66 -22.39 -6.37
CA TYR A 246 1.68 -20.95 -6.05
C TYR A 246 0.43 -20.22 -6.51
N ILE A 247 -0.40 -20.86 -7.35
CA ILE A 247 -1.57 -20.27 -7.98
C ILE A 247 -2.81 -20.83 -7.28
N PHE A 248 -3.71 -19.93 -6.89
CA PHE A 248 -5.00 -20.31 -6.33
C PHE A 248 -5.93 -20.80 -7.46
N PRO A 249 -6.68 -21.89 -7.24
CA PRO A 249 -7.60 -22.42 -8.22
C PRO A 249 -8.81 -21.49 -8.46
N HIS A 250 -9.51 -21.73 -9.56
CA HIS A 250 -10.61 -20.88 -10.03
C HIS A 250 -11.77 -20.73 -9.04
N ASP A 251 -12.05 -21.74 -8.23
CA ASP A 251 -13.15 -21.79 -7.25
C ASP A 251 -12.96 -20.83 -6.06
N VAL A 252 -11.73 -20.33 -5.86
CA VAL A 252 -11.42 -19.34 -4.83
C VAL A 252 -11.97 -17.96 -5.18
N PHE A 253 -12.07 -17.63 -6.47
CA PHE A 253 -12.40 -16.30 -6.95
C PHE A 253 -13.85 -16.26 -7.47
N HIS A 254 -14.68 -15.43 -6.85
CA HIS A 254 -16.02 -15.14 -7.38
C HIS A 254 -15.90 -14.14 -8.54
N TYR A 255 -15.64 -14.66 -9.74
CA TYR A 255 -15.40 -13.88 -10.96
C TYR A 255 -16.61 -13.90 -11.89
N GLU A 256 -17.29 -12.76 -12.04
CA GLU A 256 -18.41 -12.59 -12.95
C GLU A 256 -18.04 -11.73 -14.15
N GLN A 257 -18.68 -11.97 -15.30
CA GLN A 257 -18.46 -11.22 -16.54
C GLN A 257 -19.74 -10.56 -17.05
N GLY A 258 -19.58 -9.40 -17.69
CA GLY A 258 -20.64 -8.67 -18.38
C GLY A 258 -21.55 -7.89 -17.43
N ASN A 259 -22.84 -7.87 -17.72
CA ASN A 259 -23.83 -7.13 -16.94
C ASN A 259 -24.43 -7.98 -15.80
N SER A 260 -23.66 -8.91 -15.23
CA SER A 260 -24.13 -9.63 -14.06
C SER A 260 -24.43 -8.61 -12.96
N THR A 261 -25.72 -8.50 -12.61
CA THR A 261 -26.16 -7.65 -11.51
C THR A 261 -26.13 -8.50 -10.26
N LEU A 262 -25.06 -8.40 -9.48
CA LEU A 262 -25.11 -8.86 -8.10
C LEU A 262 -26.07 -7.94 -7.34
N ASP A 263 -27.12 -8.53 -6.76
CA ASP A 263 -28.05 -7.80 -5.91
C ASP A 263 -27.25 -7.09 -4.81
N CYS A 264 -27.46 -5.78 -4.70
CA CYS A 264 -26.76 -4.95 -3.73
C CYS A 264 -27.69 -4.66 -2.53
N PRO A 265 -27.62 -5.46 -1.46
CA PRO A 265 -28.56 -5.40 -0.37
C PRO A 265 -28.41 -4.11 0.43
N SER A 266 -29.51 -3.66 1.03
CA SER A 266 -29.55 -2.50 1.93
C SER A 266 -29.81 -2.88 3.40
N THR A 267 -30.05 -4.17 3.68
CA THR A 267 -30.27 -4.69 5.03
C THR A 267 -28.97 -5.18 5.64
N VAL A 268 -28.86 -5.11 6.96
CA VAL A 268 -27.69 -5.62 7.70
C VAL A 268 -27.46 -7.10 7.42
N GLU A 269 -28.53 -7.90 7.36
CA GLU A 269 -28.46 -9.34 7.06
C GLU A 269 -27.95 -9.58 5.64
N GLY A 270 -28.53 -8.94 4.62
CA GLY A 270 -28.08 -9.11 3.24
C GLY A 270 -26.63 -8.64 3.03
N LEU A 271 -26.21 -7.56 3.67
CA LEU A 271 -24.81 -7.11 3.63
C LEU A 271 -23.86 -8.10 4.32
N THR A 272 -24.33 -8.76 5.39
CA THR A 272 -23.59 -9.83 6.07
C THR A 272 -23.45 -11.06 5.17
N ASP A 273 -24.53 -11.48 4.51
CA ASP A 273 -24.51 -12.60 3.57
C ASP A 273 -23.60 -12.31 2.37
N LEU A 274 -23.68 -11.10 1.81
CA LEU A 274 -22.80 -10.67 0.73
C LEU A 274 -21.34 -10.67 1.16
N SER A 275 -21.02 -10.28 2.39
CA SER A 275 -19.66 -10.32 2.94
C SER A 275 -19.10 -11.73 3.11
N SER A 276 -19.94 -12.76 3.13
CA SER A 276 -19.49 -14.17 3.21
C SER A 276 -18.89 -14.68 1.90
N ILE A 277 -19.14 -14.00 0.78
CA ILE A 277 -18.57 -14.32 -0.53
C ILE A 277 -17.15 -13.74 -0.60
N HIS A 278 -16.17 -14.61 -0.84
CA HIS A 278 -14.76 -14.25 -0.99
C HIS A 278 -14.48 -13.71 -2.40
N TRP A 279 -13.52 -12.78 -2.53
CA TRP A 279 -12.93 -12.37 -3.82
C TRP A 279 -13.96 -12.05 -4.91
N ARG A 280 -14.77 -11.00 -4.70
CA ARG A 280 -15.85 -10.62 -5.61
C ARG A 280 -15.34 -9.72 -6.75
N PHE A 281 -15.08 -10.29 -7.92
CA PHE A 281 -14.67 -9.56 -9.12
C PHE A 281 -15.79 -9.46 -10.14
N LEU A 282 -15.93 -8.28 -10.75
CA LEU A 282 -16.85 -8.05 -11.86
C LEU A 282 -16.10 -7.49 -13.06
N ASP A 283 -15.92 -8.32 -14.09
CA ASP A 283 -15.33 -7.92 -15.37
C ASP A 283 -16.41 -7.38 -16.31
N SER A 284 -16.38 -6.07 -16.53
CA SER A 284 -17.36 -5.39 -17.37
C SER A 284 -16.84 -4.08 -17.96
N LEU A 285 -17.68 -3.46 -18.78
CA LEU A 285 -17.48 -2.12 -19.30
C LEU A 285 -18.02 -1.12 -18.26
N PHE A 286 -17.13 -0.31 -17.69
CA PHE A 286 -17.49 0.69 -16.69
C PHE A 286 -17.34 2.10 -17.22
N ASN A 287 -18.18 3.01 -16.75
CA ASN A 287 -17.94 4.44 -16.91
C ASN A 287 -17.55 5.03 -15.55
N SER A 288 -17.12 6.30 -15.54
CA SER A 288 -16.69 6.96 -14.31
C SER A 288 -17.83 7.15 -13.30
N VAL A 289 -19.09 7.13 -13.73
CA VAL A 289 -20.24 7.41 -12.88
C VAL A 289 -20.73 6.16 -12.14
N ASP A 290 -20.72 5.00 -12.80
CA ASP A 290 -21.26 3.76 -12.23
C ASP A 290 -20.26 2.92 -11.45
N ILE A 291 -18.95 3.03 -11.73
CA ILE A 291 -17.92 2.23 -11.07
C ILE A 291 -17.97 2.36 -9.53
N LYS A 292 -18.24 3.58 -9.02
CA LYS A 292 -18.39 3.85 -7.59
C LYS A 292 -19.55 3.09 -6.95
N GLU A 293 -20.65 2.90 -7.66
CA GLU A 293 -21.80 2.16 -7.12
C GLU A 293 -21.44 0.69 -6.94
N TYR A 294 -20.79 0.06 -7.92
CA TYR A 294 -20.32 -1.33 -7.81
C TYR A 294 -19.36 -1.52 -6.65
N ILE A 295 -18.42 -0.60 -6.45
CA ILE A 295 -17.50 -0.62 -5.32
C ILE A 295 -18.23 -0.43 -3.99
N SER A 296 -19.21 0.48 -3.93
CA SER A 296 -20.04 0.68 -2.75
C SER A 296 -20.81 -0.60 -2.35
N CYS A 297 -21.09 -1.46 -3.34
CA CYS A 297 -21.68 -2.79 -3.19
C CYS A 297 -20.66 -3.88 -2.87
N GLY A 298 -19.40 -3.53 -2.58
CA GLY A 298 -18.35 -4.49 -2.19
C GLY A 298 -17.77 -5.31 -3.34
N LEU A 299 -18.05 -4.93 -4.59
CA LEU A 299 -17.49 -5.57 -5.77
C LEU A 299 -16.15 -4.94 -6.14
N SER A 300 -15.27 -5.75 -6.70
CA SER A 300 -13.99 -5.34 -7.26
C SER A 300 -14.09 -5.27 -8.78
N PRO A 301 -14.27 -4.07 -9.38
CA PRO A 301 -14.40 -3.95 -10.82
C PRO A 301 -13.11 -4.30 -11.55
N ILE A 302 -13.23 -5.09 -12.62
CA ILE A 302 -12.19 -5.35 -13.62
C ILE A 302 -12.58 -4.62 -14.90
N ILE A 303 -11.93 -3.49 -15.16
CA ILE A 303 -12.25 -2.60 -16.29
C ILE A 303 -11.82 -3.25 -17.60
N SER A 304 -12.78 -3.33 -18.52
CA SER A 304 -12.63 -4.01 -19.82
C SER A 304 -12.85 -3.09 -21.03
N ASN A 305 -12.87 -1.78 -20.82
CA ASN A 305 -13.12 -0.79 -21.86
C ASN A 305 -11.92 -0.65 -22.82
N SER A 306 -12.07 -1.13 -24.06
CA SER A 306 -11.02 -1.03 -25.08
C SER A 306 -10.73 0.40 -25.56
N ALA A 307 -11.69 1.32 -25.42
CA ALA A 307 -11.54 2.72 -25.83
C ALA A 307 -10.42 3.47 -25.07
N TYR A 308 -10.06 2.99 -23.87
CA TYR A 308 -9.06 3.64 -23.02
C TYR A 308 -7.61 3.48 -23.51
N VAL A 309 -7.33 2.55 -24.43
CA VAL A 309 -6.02 2.39 -25.08
C VAL A 309 -5.50 3.73 -25.63
N ASN A 310 -6.41 4.53 -26.22
CA ASN A 310 -6.07 5.80 -26.85
C ASN A 310 -6.22 7.01 -25.90
N ASN A 311 -6.71 6.80 -24.68
CA ASN A 311 -6.97 7.86 -23.72
C ASN A 311 -6.58 7.45 -22.30
N VAL A 312 -5.27 7.47 -22.06
CA VAL A 312 -4.66 7.13 -20.77
C VAL A 312 -5.18 8.01 -19.63
N THR A 313 -5.50 9.28 -19.90
CA THR A 313 -6.06 10.18 -18.89
C THR A 313 -7.43 9.69 -18.41
N GLN A 314 -8.34 9.32 -19.32
CA GLN A 314 -9.64 8.75 -18.94
C GLN A 314 -9.50 7.44 -18.15
N LEU A 315 -8.52 6.61 -18.50
CA LEU A 315 -8.24 5.39 -17.76
C LEU A 315 -7.77 5.67 -16.33
N ALA A 316 -6.85 6.62 -16.17
CA ALA A 316 -6.39 7.05 -14.86
C ALA A 316 -7.55 7.62 -14.03
N ASP A 317 -8.39 8.45 -14.63
CA ASP A 317 -9.55 9.04 -13.96
C ASP A 317 -10.53 7.98 -13.45
N ILE A 318 -10.90 6.99 -14.28
CA ILE A 318 -11.81 5.91 -13.84
C ILE A 318 -11.18 5.02 -12.76
N ILE A 319 -9.87 4.75 -12.83
CA ILE A 319 -9.17 4.00 -11.78
C ILE A 319 -9.21 4.80 -10.48
N HIS A 320 -8.85 6.08 -10.49
CA HIS A 320 -8.85 6.91 -9.29
C HIS A 320 -10.26 7.06 -8.68
N GLU A 321 -11.27 7.23 -9.54
CA GLU A 321 -12.68 7.34 -9.15
C GLU A 321 -13.18 6.04 -8.49
N GLY A 322 -12.71 4.88 -8.95
CA GLY A 322 -12.99 3.60 -8.31
C GLY A 322 -12.16 3.34 -7.05
N SER A 323 -10.90 3.76 -7.02
CA SER A 323 -9.99 3.34 -5.95
C SER A 323 -10.18 4.14 -4.65
N VAL A 324 -10.68 5.38 -4.70
CA VAL A 324 -10.99 6.20 -3.50
C VAL A 324 -12.47 6.17 -3.19
N TRP A 325 -12.88 5.38 -2.19
CA TRP A 325 -14.28 5.28 -1.74
C TRP A 325 -14.59 6.09 -0.47
N SER A 326 -13.56 6.56 0.21
CA SER A 326 -13.63 7.15 1.56
C SER A 326 -13.57 8.67 1.56
N TRP A 327 -12.45 9.23 1.10
CA TRP A 327 -12.18 10.66 1.09
C TRP A 327 -12.98 11.41 0.02
N ASP A 328 -13.32 12.65 0.33
CA ASP A 328 -13.83 13.58 -0.68
C ASP A 328 -12.73 14.03 -1.65
N SER A 329 -13.13 14.68 -2.75
CA SER A 329 -12.19 15.31 -3.67
C SER A 329 -11.24 16.26 -2.93
N ASP A 330 -9.96 16.24 -3.32
CA ASP A 330 -8.88 17.03 -2.73
C ASP A 330 -8.65 16.83 -1.21
N GLN A 331 -9.16 15.73 -0.65
CA GLN A 331 -8.89 15.30 0.73
C GLN A 331 -7.96 14.08 0.76
N PRO A 332 -7.21 13.86 1.87
CA PRO A 332 -7.06 14.77 3.00
C PRO A 332 -6.29 16.03 2.64
N SER A 333 -6.58 17.13 3.34
CA SER A 333 -5.77 18.35 3.23
C SER A 333 -4.35 18.08 3.72
N VAL A 334 -3.36 18.16 2.81
CA VAL A 334 -1.94 17.88 3.09
C VAL A 334 -1.23 19.06 3.77
N THR A 335 -1.87 20.23 3.85
CA THR A 335 -1.29 21.42 4.49
C THR A 335 -0.95 21.13 5.94
N GLN A 336 0.30 21.40 6.31
CA GLN A 336 0.75 21.35 7.70
C GLN A 336 -0.21 22.19 8.53
N SER A 337 -0.72 21.64 9.64
CA SER A 337 -1.38 22.44 10.68
C SER A 337 -0.38 23.50 11.16
N THR A 338 -0.34 24.66 10.49
CA THR A 338 0.49 25.77 10.88
C THR A 338 -0.02 26.23 12.23
N SER A 339 0.73 25.88 13.26
CA SER A 339 0.56 26.43 14.60
C SER A 339 0.59 27.96 14.49
N LYS A 340 -0.50 28.61 14.91
CA LYS A 340 -0.66 30.06 15.12
C LYS A 340 -0.82 30.93 13.86
N SER A 341 -2.02 30.92 13.28
CA SER A 341 -2.64 32.21 12.91
C SER A 341 -3.04 32.88 14.24
N GLY A 342 -2.29 33.86 14.72
CA GLY A 342 -2.55 35.25 14.36
C GLY A 342 -3.54 35.85 15.35
N SER A 343 -3.02 36.30 16.50
CA SER A 343 -3.45 37.46 17.30
C SER A 343 -4.94 37.76 17.62
N SER A 344 -5.91 36.93 17.27
CA SER A 344 -7.34 37.22 17.48
C SER A 344 -8.05 36.07 18.19
N SER A 345 -8.41 36.33 19.45
CA SER A 345 -9.44 35.64 20.26
C SER A 345 -9.48 34.11 20.26
N GLY A 346 -8.74 33.48 21.18
CA GLY A 346 -9.19 32.34 22.00
C GLY A 346 -9.60 30.99 21.36
N THR A 347 -9.73 30.87 20.04
CA THR A 347 -10.16 29.61 19.40
C THR A 347 -8.96 28.74 19.05
N LEU A 348 -8.88 27.55 19.65
CA LEU A 348 -7.87 26.55 19.30
C LEU A 348 -8.22 25.90 17.95
N GLU A 349 -7.23 25.76 17.08
CA GLU A 349 -7.38 25.16 15.75
C GLU A 349 -6.37 24.03 15.56
N ALA A 350 -6.85 22.83 15.22
CA ALA A 350 -6.04 21.67 14.87
C ALA A 350 -6.76 20.85 13.78
N TYR A 351 -6.33 20.99 12.53
CA TYR A 351 -6.93 20.32 11.37
C TYR A 351 -6.30 18.95 11.12
N ASN A 352 -6.42 18.04 12.10
CA ASN A 352 -5.85 16.70 12.03
C ASN A 352 -6.86 15.59 12.39
N CYS A 353 -8.16 15.90 12.43
CA CYS A 353 -9.21 14.94 12.76
C CYS A 353 -10.17 14.79 11.58
N VAL A 354 -10.81 13.64 11.43
CA VAL A 354 -11.67 13.37 10.27
C VAL A 354 -13.14 13.44 10.64
N LEU A 355 -13.89 14.19 9.83
CA LEU A 355 -15.34 14.23 9.84
C LEU A 355 -15.88 13.44 8.67
N LEU A 356 -16.86 12.60 8.95
CA LEU A 356 -17.72 11.98 7.96
C LEU A 356 -18.89 12.93 7.71
N TYR A 357 -19.01 13.38 6.46
CA TYR A 357 -20.12 14.20 5.99
C TYR A 357 -21.16 13.27 5.37
N TYR A 358 -22.38 13.31 5.90
CA TYR A 358 -23.54 12.65 5.31
C TYR A 358 -24.41 13.69 4.63
N PHE A 359 -24.79 13.42 3.38
CA PHE A 359 -25.68 14.24 2.58
C PHE A 359 -26.98 13.46 2.33
N ALA A 360 -28.09 13.93 2.92
CA ALA A 360 -29.36 13.21 2.90
C ALA A 360 -30.01 13.20 1.51
N ASN A 361 -29.83 14.28 0.74
CA ASN A 361 -30.49 14.44 -0.57
C ASN A 361 -30.04 13.41 -1.62
N ASN A 362 -28.76 13.01 -1.58
CA ASN A 362 -28.18 12.05 -2.53
C ASN A 362 -27.72 10.75 -1.85
N GLU A 363 -27.97 10.62 -0.54
CA GLU A 363 -27.57 9.47 0.28
C GLU A 363 -26.06 9.17 0.19
N THR A 364 -25.22 10.20 0.07
CA THR A 364 -23.76 10.04 -0.05
C THR A 364 -23.03 10.33 1.24
N VAL A 365 -21.84 9.73 1.36
CA VAL A 365 -20.91 9.93 2.46
C VAL A 365 -19.53 10.22 1.91
N THR A 366 -18.85 11.20 2.50
CA THR A 366 -17.46 11.53 2.16
C THR A 366 -16.69 11.92 3.42
N TRP A 367 -15.40 11.61 3.47
CA TRP A 367 -14.54 11.98 4.60
C TRP A 367 -13.79 13.27 4.29
N ARG A 368 -13.72 14.17 5.28
CA ARG A 368 -13.00 15.44 5.18
C ARG A 368 -12.25 15.74 6.47
N VAL A 369 -11.14 16.44 6.34
CA VAL A 369 -10.40 16.94 7.51
C VAL A 369 -11.21 18.04 8.21
N GLY A 370 -11.27 17.99 9.53
CA GLY A 370 -11.95 18.95 10.39
C GLY A 370 -11.06 19.40 11.56
N ASN A 371 -11.45 20.52 12.17
CA ASN A 371 -10.80 21.03 13.37
C ASN A 371 -11.18 20.15 14.58
N CYS A 372 -10.20 19.47 15.18
CA CYS A 372 -10.36 18.56 16.31
C CYS A 372 -11.06 19.18 17.54
N TYR A 373 -10.98 20.51 17.70
CA TYR A 373 -11.61 21.24 18.80
C TYR A 373 -13.10 21.57 18.55
N ASN A 374 -13.61 21.34 17.34
CA ASN A 374 -15.02 21.53 17.06
C ASN A 374 -15.87 20.47 17.77
N SER A 375 -17.00 20.88 18.33
CA SER A 375 -17.92 19.98 18.99
C SER A 375 -18.88 19.35 17.97
N ASN A 376 -18.73 18.06 17.70
CA ASN A 376 -19.60 17.30 16.81
C ASN A 376 -20.07 16.00 17.48
N ILE A 377 -21.11 15.41 16.89
CA ILE A 377 -21.54 14.05 17.21
C ILE A 377 -20.50 13.05 16.70
N GLY A 378 -20.50 11.81 17.20
CA GLY A 378 -19.55 10.79 16.76
C GLY A 378 -20.22 9.46 16.41
N LEU A 379 -19.51 8.69 15.61
CA LEU A 379 -19.93 7.39 15.09
C LEU A 379 -19.44 6.26 15.99
N CYS A 380 -20.38 5.42 16.41
CA CYS A 380 -20.10 4.26 17.22
C CYS A 380 -20.45 2.97 16.45
N ARG A 381 -19.60 1.94 16.55
CA ARG A 381 -19.84 0.61 15.98
C ARG A 381 -20.06 -0.41 17.08
N TYR A 382 -21.03 -1.30 16.87
CA TYR A 382 -21.29 -2.40 17.80
C TYR A 382 -20.19 -3.46 17.70
N GLU A 383 -19.39 -3.62 18.76
CA GLU A 383 -18.28 -4.59 18.91
C GLU A 383 -17.91 -5.40 17.64
N ASN A 384 -18.42 -6.64 17.56
CA ASN A 384 -18.09 -7.63 16.53
C ASN A 384 -19.10 -7.65 15.36
N MET A 385 -19.91 -6.61 15.20
CA MET A 385 -20.87 -6.48 14.10
C MET A 385 -20.46 -5.32 13.19
N ALA A 386 -19.78 -5.64 12.08
CA ALA A 386 -19.22 -4.66 11.15
C ALA A 386 -20.27 -3.70 10.56
N PHE A 387 -21.52 -4.14 10.39
CA PHE A 387 -22.58 -3.39 9.71
C PHE A 387 -23.59 -2.72 10.66
N ARG A 388 -23.30 -2.71 11.98
CA ARG A 388 -24.21 -2.15 13.00
C ARG A 388 -23.65 -0.87 13.62
N TRP A 389 -24.32 0.24 13.30
CA TRP A 389 -23.89 1.58 13.67
C TRP A 389 -24.84 2.25 14.66
N LEU A 390 -24.31 3.23 15.38
CA LEU A 390 -25.06 4.15 16.20
C LEU A 390 -24.41 5.53 16.12
N VAL A 391 -25.18 6.54 15.73
CA VAL A 391 -24.76 7.94 15.81
C VAL A 391 -25.33 8.54 17.08
N ARG A 392 -24.44 9.08 17.92
CA ARG A 392 -24.81 9.62 19.21
C ARG A 392 -25.20 11.09 19.10
N SER A 393 -26.20 11.56 19.85
CA SER A 393 -26.66 12.96 19.79
C SER A 393 -25.84 13.95 20.62
N ASN A 394 -25.01 13.49 21.56
CA ASN A 394 -24.18 14.37 22.37
C ASN A 394 -22.96 14.83 21.55
N LYS A 395 -22.78 16.15 21.47
CA LYS A 395 -21.62 16.73 20.79
C LYS A 395 -20.43 16.81 21.74
N ALA A 396 -19.25 16.47 21.24
CA ALA A 396 -17.99 16.59 21.96
C ALA A 396 -16.87 16.97 20.98
N THR A 397 -15.76 17.48 21.52
CA THR A 397 -14.52 17.59 20.74
C THR A 397 -14.01 16.19 20.39
N TYR A 398 -13.14 16.06 19.38
CA TYR A 398 -12.57 14.76 19.05
C TYR A 398 -11.84 14.13 20.25
N PHE A 399 -11.10 14.95 21.01
CA PHE A 399 -10.36 14.51 22.20
C PHE A 399 -11.25 14.03 23.35
N ASP A 400 -12.44 14.60 23.48
CA ASP A 400 -13.39 14.26 24.54
C ASP A 400 -14.37 13.15 24.14
N PHE A 401 -14.45 12.81 22.85
CA PHE A 401 -15.36 11.77 22.36
C PHE A 401 -14.90 10.38 22.77
N ASP A 402 -13.58 10.12 22.68
CA ASP A 402 -12.96 8.87 23.12
C ASP A 402 -11.68 9.16 23.89
N SER A 403 -11.81 9.24 25.22
CA SER A 403 -10.75 9.70 26.12
C SER A 403 -10.40 8.63 27.15
N TYR A 404 -9.31 8.83 27.88
CA TYR A 404 -8.96 7.98 29.03
C TYR A 404 -10.02 7.99 30.15
N GLN A 405 -10.88 9.02 30.18
CA GLN A 405 -11.99 9.13 31.14
C GLN A 405 -13.22 8.32 30.71
N GLY A 406 -13.21 7.76 29.49
CA GLY A 406 -14.30 7.01 28.90
C GLY A 406 -14.66 7.51 27.50
N SER A 407 -15.43 6.66 26.82
CA SER A 407 -16.00 6.94 25.51
C SER A 407 -17.39 7.54 25.65
N LYS A 408 -17.81 8.36 24.67
CA LYS A 408 -19.20 8.84 24.56
C LYS A 408 -20.12 7.81 23.90
N CYS A 409 -19.57 6.73 23.37
CA CYS A 409 -20.33 5.57 22.90
C CYS A 409 -20.95 4.80 24.09
N PRO A 410 -22.17 4.26 23.94
CA PRO A 410 -22.76 3.37 24.95
C PRO A 410 -21.94 2.10 25.17
N ASP A 411 -22.21 1.39 26.26
CA ASP A 411 -21.68 0.05 26.47
C ASP A 411 -21.94 -0.85 25.25
N GLN A 412 -20.99 -1.72 24.93
CA GLN A 412 -20.97 -2.58 23.73
C GLN A 412 -20.80 -1.85 22.38
N TYR A 413 -20.64 -0.53 22.41
CA TYR A 413 -20.25 0.25 21.25
C TYR A 413 -18.90 0.91 21.48
N SER A 414 -18.10 0.97 20.43
CA SER A 414 -16.81 1.67 20.44
C SER A 414 -16.82 2.79 19.42
N PHE A 415 -16.06 3.86 19.69
CA PHE A 415 -15.79 4.89 18.69
C PHE A 415 -15.05 4.24 17.52
N ASN A 416 -15.57 4.38 16.30
CA ASN A 416 -15.07 3.61 15.17
C ASN A 416 -15.27 4.33 13.84
N ILE A 417 -14.88 3.64 12.76
CA ILE A 417 -14.92 4.13 11.39
C ILE A 417 -15.38 2.99 10.45
N PRO A 418 -16.16 3.29 9.39
CA PRO A 418 -16.41 2.30 8.34
C PRO A 418 -15.10 1.96 7.63
N ARG A 419 -14.69 0.69 7.66
CA ARG A 419 -13.39 0.27 7.14
C ARG A 419 -13.42 -0.19 5.69
N SER A 420 -14.60 -0.49 5.15
CA SER A 420 -14.82 -0.94 3.78
C SER A 420 -15.97 -0.18 3.13
N PRO A 421 -16.09 -0.21 1.79
CA PRO A 421 -17.26 0.34 1.10
C PRO A 421 -18.59 -0.24 1.59
N LEU A 422 -18.64 -1.55 1.88
CA LEU A 422 -19.84 -2.20 2.42
C LEU A 422 -20.19 -1.71 3.83
N GLU A 423 -19.18 -1.52 4.69
CA GLU A 423 -19.36 -0.91 6.00
C GLU A 423 -19.93 0.50 5.85
N GLN A 424 -19.40 1.31 4.92
CA GLN A 424 -19.91 2.66 4.66
C GLN A 424 -21.34 2.64 4.11
N ARG A 425 -21.67 1.70 3.23
CA ARG A 425 -23.03 1.53 2.70
C ARG A 425 -24.03 1.15 3.79
N SER A 426 -23.67 0.24 4.70
CA SER A 426 -24.51 -0.10 5.86
C SER A 426 -24.75 1.12 6.77
N PHE A 427 -23.75 2.00 6.90
CA PHE A 427 -23.88 3.26 7.62
C PHE A 427 -24.85 4.23 6.90
N ILE A 428 -24.74 4.37 5.57
CA ILE A 428 -25.69 5.16 4.77
C ILE A 428 -27.13 4.67 4.96
N ALA A 429 -27.34 3.34 4.89
CA ALA A 429 -28.65 2.73 5.12
C ALA A 429 -29.18 3.02 6.53
N TYR A 430 -28.33 2.97 7.55
CA TYR A 430 -28.68 3.35 8.92
C TYR A 430 -29.12 4.82 9.03
N MET A 431 -28.38 5.74 8.39
CA MET A 431 -28.68 7.17 8.40
C MET A 431 -30.02 7.47 7.72
N ARG A 432 -30.24 6.86 6.55
CA ARG A 432 -31.48 6.94 5.78
C ARG A 432 -32.67 6.42 6.58
N ASN A 433 -32.57 5.21 7.13
CA ASN A 433 -33.66 4.57 7.89
C ASN A 433 -34.02 5.36 9.16
N SER A 434 -33.03 6.05 9.75
CA SER A 434 -33.23 6.91 10.90
C SER A 434 -33.63 8.35 10.54
N SER A 435 -33.79 8.66 9.24
CA SER A 435 -34.19 9.97 8.70
C SER A 435 -33.30 11.13 9.17
N PHE A 436 -31.99 10.92 9.21
CA PHE A 436 -31.05 12.01 9.49
C PHE A 436 -31.03 13.03 8.34
N SER A 437 -30.90 14.31 8.69
CA SER A 437 -30.55 15.38 7.75
C SER A 437 -29.04 15.41 7.50
N ASP A 438 -28.61 16.27 6.58
CA ASP A 438 -27.19 16.58 6.37
C ASP A 438 -26.47 16.83 7.71
N THR A 439 -25.40 16.08 7.95
CA THR A 439 -24.72 16.10 9.25
C THR A 439 -23.23 15.78 9.14
N GLN A 440 -22.48 16.22 10.14
CA GLN A 440 -21.04 16.01 10.29
C GLN A 440 -20.78 15.17 11.53
N ILE A 441 -20.07 14.06 11.37
CA ILE A 441 -19.90 13.06 12.41
C ILE A 441 -18.40 12.76 12.57
N TRP A 442 -17.91 12.81 13.80
CA TRP A 442 -16.57 12.32 14.13
C TRP A 442 -16.49 10.82 13.86
N ILE A 443 -15.42 10.39 13.20
CA ILE A 443 -15.04 8.98 13.02
C ILE A 443 -13.67 8.77 13.64
N ASP A 444 -13.36 7.54 14.06
CA ASP A 444 -12.07 7.23 14.70
C ASP A 444 -10.91 7.22 13.68
N LEU A 445 -10.52 8.42 13.24
CA LEU A 445 -9.41 8.65 12.34
C LEU A 445 -8.82 10.05 12.56
N ASN A 446 -7.50 10.09 12.80
CA ASN A 446 -6.77 11.34 13.00
C ASN A 446 -5.30 11.21 12.57
N SER A 447 -4.65 12.36 12.37
CA SER A 447 -3.21 12.49 12.10
C SER A 447 -2.53 13.43 13.10
N ILE A 448 -2.99 13.40 14.37
CA ILE A 448 -2.52 14.29 15.43
C ILE A 448 -1.04 14.02 15.77
N SER A 449 -0.67 12.74 15.86
CA SER A 449 0.69 12.33 16.26
C SER A 449 1.76 12.69 15.23
N VAL A 450 1.47 12.46 13.94
CA VAL A 450 2.35 12.75 12.81
C VAL A 450 1.48 13.24 11.65
N SER A 451 1.80 14.41 11.10
CA SER A 451 1.04 15.00 9.99
C SER A 451 0.96 14.03 8.81
N ASN A 452 -0.24 13.90 8.22
CA ASN A 452 -0.53 12.98 7.11
C ASN A 452 -0.35 11.49 7.42
N CYS A 453 -0.12 11.12 8.69
CA CYS A 453 -0.20 9.74 9.15
C CYS A 453 -1.55 9.49 9.83
N TRP A 454 -2.53 9.10 9.03
CA TRP A 454 -3.90 8.87 9.49
C TRP A 454 -4.02 7.50 10.17
N VAL A 455 -4.42 7.51 11.44
CA VAL A 455 -4.51 6.33 12.29
C VAL A 455 -5.83 6.29 13.06
N SER A 456 -6.33 5.08 13.30
CA SER A 456 -7.45 4.77 14.20
C SER A 456 -6.92 4.28 15.55
N GLY A 457 -7.73 4.39 16.60
CA GLY A 457 -7.38 4.02 17.97
C GLY A 457 -7.45 5.19 18.95
N GLY A 458 -8.27 6.19 18.64
CA GLY A 458 -8.48 7.38 19.45
C GLY A 458 -7.43 8.48 19.26
N PRO A 459 -7.52 9.58 20.03
CA PRO A 459 -6.70 10.78 19.86
C PRO A 459 -5.21 10.59 20.18
N TYR A 460 -4.84 9.49 20.83
CA TYR A 460 -3.46 9.18 21.21
C TYR A 460 -2.84 8.04 20.38
N ALA A 461 -3.52 7.62 19.31
CA ALA A 461 -3.01 6.60 18.40
C ALA A 461 -1.66 7.03 17.81
N SER A 462 -0.71 6.09 17.78
CA SER A 462 0.64 6.33 17.30
C SER A 462 0.79 5.93 15.83
N CYS A 463 1.53 6.74 15.08
CA CYS A 463 1.84 6.42 13.69
C CYS A 463 2.73 5.16 13.61
N PRO A 464 2.36 4.13 12.82
CA PRO A 464 3.07 2.86 12.81
C PRO A 464 4.43 2.94 12.09
N TYR A 465 4.57 3.84 11.11
CA TYR A 465 5.80 3.97 10.31
C TYR A 465 6.70 5.14 10.73
N GLU A 466 6.21 6.08 11.53
CA GLU A 466 7.00 7.21 12.00
C GLU A 466 6.79 7.42 13.50
N LYS A 467 7.85 7.25 14.29
CA LYS A 467 7.77 7.47 15.73
C LYS A 467 8.04 8.94 16.03
N VAL A 468 7.07 9.62 16.65
CA VAL A 468 7.28 10.94 17.23
C VAL A 468 8.25 10.82 18.40
N ILE A 469 9.53 11.08 18.15
CA ILE A 469 10.52 11.21 19.21
C ILE A 469 10.46 12.66 19.69
N SER A 470 10.15 12.87 20.98
CA SER A 470 10.23 14.21 21.56
C SER A 470 11.65 14.78 21.36
N ARG A 471 11.79 16.09 21.15
CA ARG A 471 13.13 16.73 21.05
C ARG A 471 14.04 16.31 22.21
N ARG A 472 13.49 16.15 23.42
CA ARG A 472 14.21 15.69 24.61
C ARG A 472 14.75 14.27 24.44
N ASN A 473 13.94 13.33 23.94
CA ASN A 473 14.36 11.95 23.71
C ASN A 473 15.36 11.87 22.55
N PHE A 474 15.17 12.66 21.50
CA PHE A 474 16.11 12.74 20.37
C PHE A 474 17.48 13.24 20.81
N VAL A 475 17.52 14.33 21.60
CA VAL A 475 18.75 14.86 22.20
C VAL A 475 19.38 13.81 23.13
N THR A 476 18.60 13.16 23.99
CA THR A 476 19.12 12.12 24.89
C THR A 476 19.74 10.95 24.11
N MET A 477 19.20 10.61 22.94
CA MET A 477 19.73 9.54 22.08
C MET A 477 20.99 9.93 21.31
N MET A 478 21.08 11.18 20.82
CA MET A 478 22.25 11.66 20.07
C MET A 478 23.43 12.11 20.96
N VAL A 479 23.15 12.61 22.17
CA VAL A 479 24.17 13.19 23.05
C VAL A 479 25.33 12.22 23.31
N PRO A 480 25.14 10.94 23.69
CA PRO A 480 26.26 10.04 23.94
C PRO A 480 27.18 9.85 22.72
N ALA A 481 26.60 9.63 21.54
CA ALA A 481 27.38 9.46 20.30
C ALA A 481 28.15 10.74 19.93
N SER A 482 27.52 11.90 20.08
CA SER A 482 28.16 13.20 19.81
C SER A 482 29.29 13.51 20.80
N VAL A 483 29.12 13.21 22.09
CA VAL A 483 30.14 13.40 23.13
C VAL A 483 31.32 12.45 22.91
N CYS A 484 31.08 11.17 22.61
CA CYS A 484 32.14 10.23 22.27
C CYS A 484 32.93 10.67 21.03
N SER A 485 32.22 11.09 19.98
CA SER A 485 32.86 11.59 18.74
C SER A 485 33.69 12.85 19.01
N PHE A 486 33.17 13.77 19.82
CA PHE A 486 33.89 14.97 20.23
C PHE A 486 35.12 14.66 21.08
N ALA A 487 35.01 13.73 22.05
CA ALA A 487 36.14 13.30 22.87
C ALA A 487 37.24 12.63 22.03
N LEU A 488 36.87 11.76 21.09
CA LEU A 488 37.81 11.14 20.15
C LEU A 488 38.50 12.19 19.27
N LEU A 489 37.75 13.18 18.76
CA LEU A 489 38.31 14.30 17.99
C LEU A 489 39.32 15.08 18.84
N CYS A 490 38.97 15.41 20.09
CA CYS A 490 39.88 16.08 21.02
C CYS A 490 41.15 15.26 21.29
N ILE A 491 41.04 13.93 21.45
CA ILE A 491 42.21 13.04 21.62
C ILE A 491 43.09 13.06 20.37
N VAL A 492 42.50 12.98 19.17
CA VAL A 492 43.25 13.02 17.90
C VAL A 492 43.96 14.36 17.73
N VAL A 493 43.28 15.47 17.99
CA VAL A 493 43.88 16.82 17.95
C VAL A 493 45.00 16.93 18.98
N TYR A 494 44.78 16.47 20.21
CA TYR A 494 45.79 16.47 21.25
C TYR A 494 47.03 15.65 20.88
N LEU A 495 46.86 14.43 20.37
CA LEU A 495 47.95 13.57 19.90
C LEU A 495 48.68 14.17 18.68
N SER A 496 47.96 14.87 17.81
CA SER A 496 48.55 15.60 16.67
C SER A 496 49.41 16.79 17.11
N VAL A 497 48.97 17.53 18.13
CA VAL A 497 49.71 18.66 18.71
C VAL A 497 50.94 18.18 19.49
N LEU A 498 50.82 17.09 20.24
CA LEU A 498 51.91 16.51 21.01
C LEU A 498 53.02 15.89 20.15
N ARG A 499 52.84 15.79 18.82
CA ARG A 499 53.77 15.10 17.90
C ARG A 499 54.28 13.80 18.50
N VAL A 500 53.37 12.98 19.05
CA VAL A 500 53.76 11.71 19.68
C VAL A 500 54.50 10.90 18.60
N PRO A 501 55.75 10.47 18.84
CA PRO A 501 56.53 9.76 17.85
C PRO A 501 56.01 8.33 17.72
N ILE A 502 54.88 8.15 17.04
CA ILE A 502 54.33 6.84 16.68
C ILE A 502 55.39 6.05 15.86
N TYR A 503 56.29 6.77 15.19
CA TYR A 503 57.36 6.19 14.37
C TYR A 503 58.47 5.49 15.17
N ASP A 504 58.81 5.94 16.38
CA ASP A 504 60.01 5.42 17.06
C ASP A 504 59.83 4.01 17.63
N ASN A 505 58.59 3.59 17.85
CA ASN A 505 58.30 2.27 18.44
C ASN A 505 57.98 1.17 17.42
N ARG A 506 58.27 1.38 16.13
CA ARG A 506 58.05 0.39 15.05
C ARG A 506 58.78 -0.93 15.32
N LYS A 507 59.98 -0.89 15.92
CA LYS A 507 60.75 -2.11 16.24
C LYS A 507 60.06 -2.97 17.30
N ASN A 508 59.46 -2.36 18.32
CA ASN A 508 58.83 -3.12 19.40
C ASN A 508 57.48 -3.70 18.96
N TRP A 509 56.71 -2.94 18.18
CA TRP A 509 55.48 -3.44 17.55
C TRP A 509 55.72 -4.64 16.63
N ARG A 510 56.79 -4.62 15.81
CA ARG A 510 57.18 -5.78 15.01
C ARG A 510 57.51 -7.02 15.85
N ARG A 511 58.12 -6.85 17.03
CA ARG A 511 58.39 -7.98 17.94
C ARG A 511 57.11 -8.58 18.51
N VAL A 512 56.14 -7.75 18.88
CA VAL A 512 54.85 -8.20 19.42
C VAL A 512 54.08 -8.99 18.36
N ILE A 513 53.99 -8.47 17.13
CA ILE A 513 53.33 -9.14 16.01
C ILE A 513 53.97 -10.50 15.71
N ASN A 514 55.31 -10.58 15.67
CA ASN A 514 56.01 -11.85 15.44
C ASN A 514 55.83 -12.88 16.58
N LYS A 515 55.52 -12.42 17.79
CA LYS A 515 55.29 -13.32 18.93
C LYS A 515 53.89 -13.95 18.83
N ILE A 516 52.90 -13.17 18.41
CA ILE A 516 51.53 -13.62 18.16
C ILE A 516 51.48 -14.57 16.96
N SER A 517 52.20 -14.26 15.87
CA SER A 517 52.22 -15.13 14.69
C SER A 517 52.84 -16.51 14.96
N LYS A 518 53.72 -16.63 15.98
CA LYS A 518 54.29 -17.92 16.40
C LYS A 518 53.35 -18.73 17.29
N SER A 519 52.48 -18.08 18.08
CA SER A 519 51.54 -18.80 18.94
C SER A 519 50.34 -19.38 18.20
N GLU A 520 50.03 -18.89 17.00
CA GLU A 520 48.93 -19.43 16.20
C GLU A 520 49.29 -20.71 15.40
N LEU A 521 50.57 -21.10 15.32
CA LEU A 521 50.98 -22.28 14.54
C LEU A 521 51.02 -23.61 15.31
N GLU A 522 50.52 -23.65 16.56
CA GLU A 522 50.25 -24.91 17.27
C GLU A 522 48.82 -25.39 17.03
N GLY A 523 48.47 -25.58 15.74
CA GLY A 523 47.34 -26.41 15.34
C GLY A 523 47.81 -27.86 15.25
N VAL A 524 47.40 -28.70 16.21
CA VAL A 524 47.67 -30.15 16.19
C VAL A 524 46.95 -30.77 14.97
N PRO A 525 47.57 -31.72 14.24
CA PRO A 525 47.08 -32.16 12.92
C PRO A 525 45.81 -33.00 12.99
N SER A 526 45.02 -32.91 11.91
CA SER A 526 43.78 -33.66 11.61
C SER A 526 43.87 -35.16 11.83
#